data_AF-A0A2S9SJM8-F1
#
_entry.id   AF-A0A2S9SJM8-F1
#
_cell.length_a   1.000
_cell.length_b   1.000
_cell.length_c   1.000
_cell.angle_alpha   90.00
_cell.angle_beta   90.00
_cell.angle_gamma   90.00
#
_symmetry.space_group_name_H-M   'P 1'
#
loop_
_entity.id
_entity.type
_entity.pdbx_description
1 polymer ?
#
loop_
_entity_poly.entity_id
_entity_poly.type
_entity_poly.pdbx_seq_one_letter_code
_entity_poly.pdbx_strand_id
1 'polypeptide(L)'
;KKGVNSDALLAELAQIETSVNKQLADWLAADGEIRRSRAGEAIIDSRYWHCMLEGKEVTIPCGGTHVATLAELGKVRVQLAPCEEGFTLTTLVTP
;
A
#
# COMPACT_ATOMS: atom_id res chain seq x y z
N LYS A 1 -17.84 15.31 9.15
CA LYS A 1 -17.18 13.97 9.15
C LYS A 1 -17.04 13.53 10.60
N LYS A 2 -17.53 12.35 10.99
CA LYS A 2 -17.13 11.76 12.28
C LYS A 2 -15.64 11.42 12.16
N GLY A 3 -14.83 11.90 13.10
CA GLY A 3 -13.42 11.53 13.18
C GLY A 3 -13.28 10.02 13.41
N VAL A 4 -12.09 9.49 13.13
CA VAL A 4 -11.74 8.12 13.52
C VAL A 4 -11.77 8.04 15.05
N ASN A 5 -12.39 7.00 15.61
CA ASN A 5 -12.34 6.76 17.05
C ASN A 5 -10.93 6.23 17.39
N SER A 6 -10.04 7.13 17.80
CA SER A 6 -8.66 6.81 18.09
C SER A 6 -8.50 5.72 19.15
N ASP A 7 -9.31 5.76 20.22
CA ASP A 7 -9.21 4.76 21.30
C ASP A 7 -9.59 3.36 20.81
N ALA A 8 -10.66 3.26 20.03
CA ALA A 8 -11.05 1.99 19.42
C ALA A 8 -10.01 1.49 18.41
N LEU A 9 -9.47 2.39 17.58
CA LEU A 9 -8.41 2.06 16.64
C LEU A 9 -7.17 1.50 17.35
N LEU A 10 -6.73 2.15 18.43
CA LEU A 10 -5.57 1.74 19.21
C LEU A 10 -5.79 0.38 19.89
N ALA A 11 -7.01 0.13 20.40
CA ALA A 11 -7.37 -1.16 20.97
C ALA A 11 -7.39 -2.31 19.93
N GLU A 12 -7.60 -2.00 18.65
CA GLU A 12 -7.74 -2.99 17.57
C GLU A 12 -6.46 -3.16 16.71
N LEU A 13 -5.35 -2.46 17.02
CA LEU A 13 -4.15 -2.45 16.17
C LEU A 13 -3.65 -3.85 15.77
N ALA A 14 -3.64 -4.81 16.70
CA ALA A 14 -3.19 -6.18 16.41
C ALA A 14 -4.09 -6.90 15.38
N GLN A 15 -5.40 -6.69 15.46
CA GLN A 15 -6.35 -7.25 14.50
C GLN A 15 -6.22 -6.56 13.14
N ILE A 16 -6.03 -5.24 13.14
CA ILE A 16 -5.82 -4.45 11.93
C ILE A 16 -4.53 -4.88 11.23
N GLU A 17 -3.43 -5.03 11.98
CA GLU A 17 -2.15 -5.53 11.47
C GLU A 17 -2.33 -6.90 10.80
N THR A 18 -3.02 -7.82 11.46
CA THR A 18 -3.30 -9.15 10.91
C THR A 18 -4.09 -9.07 9.61
N SER A 19 -5.11 -8.21 9.56
CA SER A 19 -5.98 -8.02 8.40
C SER A 19 -5.24 -7.40 7.22
N VAL A 20 -4.42 -6.37 7.49
CA VAL A 20 -3.59 -5.72 6.47
C VAL A 20 -2.55 -6.69 5.92
N ASN A 21 -1.85 -7.43 6.78
CA ASN A 21 -0.86 -8.41 6.35
C ASN A 21 -1.49 -9.55 5.53
N LYS A 22 -2.70 -9.98 5.88
CA LYS A 22 -3.44 -10.95 5.07
C LYS A 22 -3.77 -10.38 3.69
N GLN A 23 -4.31 -9.17 3.62
CA GLN A 23 -4.65 -8.52 2.35
C GLN A 23 -3.41 -8.33 1.45
N LEU A 24 -2.28 -7.89 2.03
CA LEU A 24 -1.02 -7.74 1.30
C LEU A 24 -0.54 -9.09 0.75
N ALA A 25 -0.61 -10.16 1.54
CA ALA A 25 -0.24 -11.49 1.08
C ALA A 25 -1.16 -11.98 -0.06
N ASP A 26 -2.46 -11.73 0.05
CA ASP A 26 -3.44 -12.11 -0.97
C ASP A 26 -3.20 -11.33 -2.30
N TRP A 27 -2.87 -10.03 -2.23
CA TRP A 27 -2.49 -9.24 -3.42
C TRP A 27 -1.17 -9.69 -4.05
N LEU A 28 -0.13 -9.95 -3.24
CA LEU A 28 1.16 -10.43 -3.74
C LEU A 28 1.01 -11.82 -4.40
N ALA A 29 0.19 -12.70 -3.84
CA ALA A 29 -0.05 -14.04 -4.37
C ALA A 29 -0.86 -14.03 -5.67
N ALA A 30 -1.77 -13.07 -5.84
CA ALA A 30 -2.49 -12.88 -7.10
C ALA A 30 -1.59 -12.34 -8.23
N ASP A 31 -0.45 -11.76 -7.87
CA ASP A 31 0.40 -10.93 -8.72
C ASP A 31 -0.39 -9.78 -9.36
N GLY A 32 0.30 -8.90 -10.08
CA GLY A 32 -0.32 -7.80 -10.76
C GLY A 32 0.70 -6.99 -11.55
N GLU A 33 0.43 -6.82 -12.84
CA GLU A 33 1.22 -5.92 -13.67
C GLU A 33 1.15 -4.50 -13.10
N ILE A 34 2.32 -3.87 -12.98
CA ILE A 34 2.48 -2.48 -12.61
C ILE A 34 2.74 -1.68 -13.88
N ARG A 35 1.81 -0.77 -14.19
CA ARG A 35 1.93 0.16 -15.31
C ARG A 35 2.14 1.58 -14.82
N ARG A 36 2.73 2.40 -15.68
CA ARG A 36 2.90 3.84 -15.42
C ARG A 36 2.34 4.65 -16.57
N SER A 37 1.72 5.78 -16.25
CA SER A 37 1.25 6.75 -17.24
C SER A 37 1.64 8.17 -16.84
N ARG A 38 1.46 9.12 -17.76
CA ARG A 38 1.70 10.56 -17.54
C ARG A 38 0.61 11.39 -18.21
N ALA A 39 0.25 12.49 -17.57
CA ALA A 39 -0.75 13.45 -18.06
C ALA A 39 -0.12 14.55 -18.93
N GLY A 40 0.70 14.16 -19.91
CA GLY A 40 1.38 15.07 -20.83
C GLY A 40 2.87 14.74 -21.01
N GLU A 41 3.57 15.62 -21.73
CA GLU A 41 4.95 15.44 -22.14
C GLU A 41 5.96 16.24 -21.30
N ALA A 42 5.50 17.28 -20.60
CA ALA A 42 6.35 18.17 -19.83
C ALA A 42 6.88 17.47 -18.57
N ILE A 43 8.04 17.93 -18.09
CA ILE A 43 8.65 17.37 -16.87
C ILE A 43 7.76 17.56 -15.63
N ILE A 44 7.00 18.66 -15.61
CA ILE A 44 6.06 19.05 -14.55
C ILE A 44 4.73 18.30 -14.61
N ASP A 45 4.48 17.52 -15.68
CA ASP A 45 3.22 16.81 -15.82
C ASP A 45 3.14 15.63 -14.84
N SER A 46 1.92 15.41 -14.34
CA SER A 46 1.66 14.37 -13.35
C SER A 46 1.94 12.98 -13.90
N ARG A 47 2.50 12.12 -13.06
CA ARG A 47 2.75 10.71 -13.37
C ARG A 47 1.94 9.84 -12.43
N TYR A 48 1.55 8.67 -12.93
CA TYR A 48 0.66 7.76 -12.23
C TYR A 48 1.22 6.35 -12.26
N TRP A 49 1.07 5.66 -11.15
CA TRP A 49 1.23 4.23 -10.98
C TRP A 49 -0.15 3.57 -11.10
N HIS A 50 -0.21 2.42 -11.76
CA HIS A 50 -1.42 1.62 -11.92
C HIS A 50 -1.14 0.17 -11.59
N CYS A 51 -2.09 -0.50 -10.96
CA CYS A 51 -2.08 -1.95 -10.77
C CYS A 51 -3.49 -2.50 -10.62
N MET A 52 -3.71 -3.74 -11.05
CA MET A 52 -4.96 -4.46 -10.80
C MET A 52 -4.88 -5.15 -9.44
N LEU A 53 -5.71 -4.72 -8.49
CA LEU A 53 -5.87 -5.34 -7.17
C LEU A 53 -7.31 -5.80 -7.02
N GLU A 54 -7.52 -7.09 -6.73
CA GLU A 54 -8.87 -7.68 -6.54
C GLU A 54 -9.83 -7.38 -7.70
N GLY A 55 -9.32 -7.46 -8.94
CA GLY A 55 -10.10 -7.20 -10.15
C GLY A 55 -10.46 -5.73 -10.37
N LYS A 56 -9.87 -4.80 -9.61
CA LYS A 56 -10.07 -3.35 -9.77
C LYS A 56 -8.76 -2.66 -10.10
N GLU A 57 -8.80 -1.72 -11.03
CA GLU A 57 -7.64 -0.88 -11.31
C GLU A 57 -7.50 0.18 -10.20
N VAL A 58 -6.33 0.19 -9.55
CA VAL A 58 -5.93 1.22 -8.61
C VAL A 58 -4.96 2.15 -9.30
N THR A 59 -5.21 3.46 -9.21
CA THR A 59 -4.35 4.50 -9.78
C THR A 59 -3.88 5.45 -8.68
N ILE A 60 -2.57 5.66 -8.57
CA ILE A 60 -1.95 6.50 -7.55
C ILE A 60 -1.01 7.50 -8.24
N PRO A 61 -1.04 8.80 -7.94
CA PRO A 61 -0.05 9.74 -8.44
C PRO A 61 1.33 9.38 -7.89
N CYS A 62 2.27 9.03 -8.77
CA CYS A 62 3.63 8.67 -8.40
C CYS A 62 4.61 8.98 -9.54
N GLY A 63 5.70 9.68 -9.21
CA GLY A 63 6.80 10.00 -10.13
C GLY A 63 8.04 9.11 -9.97
N GLY A 64 7.97 8.07 -9.13
CA GLY A 64 9.11 7.22 -8.80
C GLY A 64 9.39 6.10 -9.80
N THR A 65 10.44 5.33 -9.50
CA THR A 65 10.73 4.05 -10.16
C THR A 65 9.92 2.93 -9.51
N HIS A 66 9.55 1.94 -10.30
CA HIS A 66 8.74 0.80 -9.86
C HIS A 66 9.22 -0.49 -10.52
N VAL A 67 9.03 -1.60 -9.82
CA VAL A 67 9.05 -2.95 -10.37
C VAL A 67 7.97 -3.12 -11.44
N ALA A 68 8.09 -4.11 -12.32
CA ALA A 68 7.12 -4.35 -13.38
C ALA A 68 5.90 -5.17 -12.91
N THR A 69 6.06 -5.96 -11.85
CA THR A 69 5.02 -6.82 -11.27
C THR A 69 5.06 -6.80 -9.75
N LEU A 70 3.95 -7.16 -9.09
CA LEU A 70 3.93 -7.30 -7.63
C LEU A 70 4.83 -8.44 -7.14
N ALA A 71 4.97 -9.51 -7.92
CA ALA A 71 5.83 -10.65 -7.60
C ALA A 71 7.30 -10.26 -7.38
N GLU A 72 7.79 -9.21 -8.03
CA GLU A 72 9.17 -8.71 -7.87
C GLU A 72 9.45 -8.08 -6.50
N LEU A 73 8.42 -7.74 -5.72
CA LEU A 73 8.61 -7.20 -4.36
C LEU A 73 9.03 -8.27 -3.35
N GLY A 74 8.91 -9.55 -3.69
CA GLY A 74 9.07 -10.66 -2.76
C GLY A 74 7.95 -10.65 -1.73
N LYS A 75 8.31 -10.44 -0.46
CA LYS A 75 7.38 -10.44 0.66
C LYS A 75 7.30 -9.07 1.31
N VAL A 76 6.06 -8.57 1.43
CA VAL A 76 5.75 -7.31 2.11
C VAL A 76 4.95 -7.62 3.38
N ARG A 77 5.36 -7.01 4.50
CA ARG A 77 4.63 -7.05 5.76
C ARG A 77 4.58 -5.68 6.40
N VAL A 78 3.55 -5.45 7.20
CA VAL A 78 3.44 -4.29 8.08
C VAL A 78 3.50 -4.72 9.54
N GLN A 79 4.04 -3.84 10.37
CA GLN A 79 3.92 -3.90 11.81
C GLN A 79 3.29 -2.60 12.29
N LEU A 80 2.25 -2.72 13.12
CA LEU A 80 1.57 -1.62 13.77
C LEU A 80 1.94 -1.62 15.26
N ALA A 81 2.42 -0.49 15.76
CA ALA A 81 2.76 -0.34 17.17
C ALA A 81 2.18 0.97 17.72
N PRO A 82 1.57 0.99 18.91
CA PRO A 82 1.13 2.23 19.53
C PRO A 82 2.33 3.14 19.84
N CYS A 83 2.12 4.45 19.77
CA CYS A 83 3.07 5.48 20.19
C CYS A 83 2.33 6.61 20.92
N GLU A 84 3.07 7.58 21.47
CA GLU A 84 2.50 8.68 22.27
C GLU A 84 1.39 9.44 21.53
N GLU A 85 1.52 9.62 20.21
CA GLU A 85 0.56 10.34 19.36
C GLU A 85 -0.14 9.41 18.35
N GLY A 86 -0.46 8.18 18.76
CA GLY A 86 -1.25 7.24 17.95
C GLY A 86 -0.52 5.93 17.71
N PHE A 87 -0.10 5.68 16.47
CA PHE A 87 0.60 4.45 16.12
C PHE A 87 1.62 4.68 15.01
N THR A 88 2.61 3.79 14.95
CA THR A 88 3.55 3.69 13.84
C THR A 88 3.16 2.53 12.94
N LEU A 89 3.29 2.72 11.63
CA LEU A 89 3.22 1.65 10.63
C LEU A 89 4.61 1.50 10.03
N THR A 90 5.24 0.34 10.27
CA THR A 90 6.52 -0.01 9.67
C THR A 90 6.30 -1.04 8.59
N THR A 91 6.69 -0.73 7.35
CA THR A 91 6.64 -1.68 6.23
C THR A 91 7.99 -2.34 6.06
N LEU A 92 8.01 -3.68 6.06
CA LEU A 92 9.19 -4.49 5.80
C LEU A 92 9.01 -5.18 4.45
N VAL A 93 10.01 -5.00 3.58
CA VAL A 93 10.07 -5.65 2.26
C VAL A 93 11.30 -6.55 2.24
N THR A 94 11.10 -7.84 1.99
CA THR A 94 12.19 -8.83 1.87
C THR A 94 12.07 -9.52 0.52
N PRO A 95 13.16 -9.62 -0.27
CA PRO A 95 13.17 -10.35 -1.53
C PRO A 95 12.68 -11.79 -1.39
#